data_AF-A0A7C4GGZ1-F1
#
_entry.id   AF-A0A7C4GGZ1-F1
#
_cell.length_a   1.000
_cell.length_b   1.000
_cell.length_c   1.000
_cell.angle_alpha   90.00
_cell.angle_beta   90.00
_cell.angle_gamma   90.00
#
_symmetry.space_group_name_H-M   'P 1'
#
loop_
_entity.id
_entity.type
_entity.pdbx_description
1 polymer ?
#
loop_
_entity_poly.entity_id
_entity_poly.type
_entity_poly.pdbx_seq_one_letter_code
_entity_poly.pdbx_strand_id
1 'polypeptide(L)'
;MKAVVLCVAALCVFAFAAGDAVLVPQSDKVVAPATSVFDAVTIPRLLSYQGKLTDSLGVPVPDTTYSVVFRLYTQPAGGSPFWNETQTVRTNAGLFSVLLGSV
;
A
#
# COMPACT_ATOMS: atom_id res chain seq x y z
N MET A 1 -22.34 -39.01 -3.98
CA MET A 1 -23.38 -39.01 -5.04
C MET A 1 -23.90 -37.58 -5.13
N LYS A 2 -23.65 -36.73 -6.13
CA LYS A 2 -23.19 -36.79 -7.53
C LYS A 2 -22.35 -35.51 -7.77
N ALA A 3 -21.07 -35.58 -8.12
CA ALA A 3 -20.57 -35.54 -9.50
C ALA A 3 -21.13 -34.34 -10.32
N VAL A 4 -20.37 -33.24 -10.34
CA VAL A 4 -20.41 -32.24 -11.42
C VAL A 4 -19.02 -32.24 -12.06
N VAL A 5 -18.94 -33.02 -13.13
CA VAL A 5 -17.86 -33.01 -14.13
C VAL A 5 -18.35 -32.10 -15.25
N LEU A 6 -17.61 -31.04 -15.55
CA LEU A 6 -17.55 -30.41 -16.87
C LEU A 6 -16.23 -29.61 -16.91
N CYS A 7 -15.13 -30.23 -17.37
CA CYS A 7 -14.60 -30.02 -18.72
C CYS A 7 -14.23 -28.57 -19.04
N VAL A 8 -13.01 -28.18 -18.66
CA VAL A 8 -12.04 -27.54 -19.57
C VAL A 8 -10.67 -28.10 -19.13
N ALA A 9 -10.32 -29.34 -19.48
CA ALA A 9 -9.64 -29.69 -20.71
C ALA A 9 -8.42 -28.79 -21.00
N ALA A 10 -7.25 -29.44 -20.99
CA ALA A 10 -6.04 -29.06 -21.72
C ALA A 10 -5.21 -27.88 -21.19
N LEU A 11 -4.19 -28.22 -20.39
CA LEU A 11 -2.78 -28.12 -20.80
C LEU A 11 -1.93 -28.74 -19.68
N CYS A 12 -1.83 -30.07 -19.69
CA CYS A 12 -0.63 -30.78 -20.12
C CYS A 12 0.47 -30.79 -19.04
N VAL A 13 0.35 -31.81 -18.18
CA VAL A 13 1.50 -32.60 -17.71
C VAL A 13 2.37 -33.01 -18.91
N PHE A 14 3.62 -33.39 -18.68
CA PHE A 14 4.66 -33.89 -19.60
C PHE A 14 5.73 -32.81 -19.92
N ALA A 15 7.02 -33.01 -19.68
CA ALA A 15 7.75 -34.21 -19.26
C ALA A 15 9.10 -33.78 -18.66
N PHE A 16 9.52 -34.49 -17.62
CA PHE A 16 10.92 -34.51 -17.19
C PHE A 16 11.67 -35.39 -18.18
N ALA A 17 12.39 -34.78 -19.13
CA ALA A 17 13.32 -35.48 -20.01
C ALA A 17 14.74 -35.07 -19.61
N ALA A 18 15.42 -35.96 -18.90
CA ALA A 18 16.87 -35.99 -18.86
C ALA A 18 17.36 -36.32 -20.29
N GLY A 19 18.26 -35.50 -20.83
CA GLY A 19 18.83 -35.72 -22.15
C GLY A 19 19.98 -34.76 -22.41
N ASP A 20 21.19 -35.32 -22.36
CA ASP A 20 22.46 -34.89 -22.95
C ASP A 20 22.96 -33.44 -22.77
N ALA A 21 24.08 -33.36 -22.05
CA ALA A 21 24.96 -32.20 -22.00
C ALA A 21 25.48 -31.85 -23.40
N VAL A 22 24.92 -30.79 -23.99
CA VAL A 22 25.57 -30.07 -25.08
C VAL A 22 26.57 -29.08 -24.46
N LEU A 23 27.86 -29.38 -24.65
CA LEU A 23 28.95 -28.46 -24.36
C LEU A 23 28.88 -27.31 -25.36
N VAL A 24 28.18 -26.23 -25.02
CA VAL A 24 28.26 -24.98 -25.79
C VAL A 24 29.66 -24.39 -25.55
N PRO A 25 30.48 -24.14 -26.60
CA PRO A 25 31.71 -23.38 -26.41
C PRO A 25 31.32 -21.96 -25.99
N GLN A 26 31.65 -21.59 -24.75
CA GLN A 26 31.50 -20.24 -24.26
C GLN A 26 32.39 -19.32 -25.11
N SER A 27 31.78 -18.55 -26.01
CA SER A 27 32.44 -17.37 -26.56
C SER A 27 32.50 -16.35 -25.43
N ASP A 28 33.71 -15.97 -25.02
CA ASP A 28 33.98 -14.97 -23.99
C ASP A 28 33.32 -13.63 -24.35
N LYS A 29 32.06 -13.46 -23.97
CA LYS A 29 31.46 -12.14 -23.83
C LYS A 29 31.88 -11.62 -22.47
N VAL A 30 32.84 -10.70 -22.47
CA VAL A 30 33.21 -9.89 -21.30
C VAL A 30 31.92 -9.31 -20.70
N VAL A 31 31.45 -9.89 -19.59
CA VAL A 31 30.33 -9.37 -18.84
C VAL A 31 30.85 -8.14 -18.10
N ALA A 32 30.53 -6.96 -18.61
CA ALA A 32 30.76 -5.71 -17.89
C ALA A 32 30.14 -5.81 -16.49
N PRO A 33 30.79 -5.30 -15.44
CA PRO A 33 30.21 -5.31 -14.10
C PRO A 33 28.90 -4.53 -14.15
N ALA A 34 27.78 -5.20 -13.85
CA ALA A 34 26.51 -4.54 -13.62
C ALA A 34 26.70 -3.62 -12.41
N THR A 35 26.77 -2.31 -12.65
CA THR A 35 26.74 -1.30 -11.60
C THR A 35 25.38 -1.40 -10.91
N SER A 36 25.41 -1.85 -9.65
CA SER A 36 24.21 -1.86 -8.80
C SER A 36 23.81 -0.41 -8.53
N VAL A 37 22.84 0.09 -9.31
CA VAL A 37 22.18 1.36 -9.03
C VAL A 37 21.31 1.15 -7.80
N PHE A 38 21.78 1.66 -6.67
CA PHE A 38 20.96 1.78 -5.47
C PHE A 38 20.01 2.96 -5.68
N ASP A 39 18.74 2.66 -5.92
CA ASP A 39 17.70 3.66 -5.94
C ASP A 39 17.53 4.19 -4.51
N ALA A 40 17.66 5.51 -4.34
CA ALA A 40 17.51 6.13 -3.03
C ALA A 40 16.03 6.05 -2.63
N VAL A 41 15.72 5.24 -1.61
CA VAL A 41 14.36 5.16 -1.08
C VAL A 41 13.96 6.51 -0.49
N THR A 42 13.07 7.21 -1.17
CA THR A 42 12.48 8.45 -0.65
C THR A 42 11.35 8.08 0.31
N ILE A 43 11.59 8.24 1.61
CA ILE A 43 10.55 8.04 2.64
C ILE A 43 9.64 9.27 2.67
N PRO A 44 8.32 9.12 2.43
CA PRO A 44 7.38 10.21 2.57
C PRO A 44 7.39 10.72 4.02
N ARG A 45 7.60 12.03 4.19
CA ARG A 45 7.53 12.69 5.50
C ARG A 45 6.13 13.17 5.85
N LEU A 46 5.20 13.07 4.90
CA LEU A 46 3.81 13.47 5.00
C LEU A 46 2.92 12.24 4.92
N LEU A 47 1.83 12.26 5.67
CA LEU A 47 0.86 11.18 5.69
C LEU A 47 -0.48 11.66 5.15
N SER A 48 -0.91 11.14 4.00
CA SER A 48 -2.25 11.38 3.48
C SER A 48 -3.28 10.67 4.37
N TYR A 49 -4.24 11.43 4.88
CA TYR A 49 -5.29 10.91 5.74
C TYR A 49 -6.66 11.37 5.27
N GLN A 50 -7.60 10.43 5.17
CA GLN A 50 -8.99 10.68 4.79
C GLN A 50 -9.91 10.21 5.92
N GLY A 51 -10.97 10.96 6.15
CA GLY A 51 -11.93 10.65 7.19
C GLY A 51 -13.32 11.19 6.90
N LYS A 52 -14.28 10.77 7.72
CA LYS A 52 -15.65 11.28 7.73
C LYS A 52 -15.99 11.80 9.11
N LEU A 53 -16.40 13.06 9.20
CA LEU A 53 -16.93 13.66 10.41
C LEU A 53 -18.44 13.43 10.45
N THR A 54 -18.91 12.88 11.56
CA THR A 54 -20.33 12.67 11.85
C THR A 54 -20.69 13.24 13.21
N ASP A 55 -21.97 13.51 13.42
CA ASP A 55 -22.52 13.78 14.74
C ASP A 55 -22.68 12.50 15.57
N SER A 56 -23.27 12.63 16.77
CA SER A 56 -23.54 11.50 17.67
C SER A 56 -24.57 10.49 17.15
N LEU A 57 -25.34 10.86 16.13
CA LEU A 57 -26.32 10.00 15.46
C LEU A 57 -25.75 9.34 14.20
N GLY A 58 -24.48 9.61 13.86
CA GLY A 58 -23.82 9.08 12.66
C GLY A 58 -24.17 9.86 11.39
N VAL A 59 -24.87 10.99 11.50
CA VAL A 59 -25.21 11.85 10.36
C VAL A 59 -23.97 12.67 9.99
N PRO A 60 -23.61 12.80 8.70
CA PRO A 60 -22.48 13.63 8.30
C PRO A 60 -22.66 15.07 8.76
N VAL A 61 -21.58 15.68 9.24
CA VAL A 61 -21.60 17.10 9.61
C VAL A 61 -21.82 17.98 8.36
N PRO A 62 -22.40 19.19 8.50
CA PRO A 62 -22.57 20.11 7.38
C PRO A 62 -21.26 20.46 6.66
N ASP A 63 -21.38 20.88 5.41
CA ASP A 63 -20.25 21.29 4.59
C ASP A 63 -19.75 22.67 5.02
N THR A 64 -18.69 22.68 5.84
CA THR A 64 -18.06 23.89 6.35
C THR A 64 -16.61 23.61 6.73
N THR A 65 -15.97 24.59 7.33
CA THR A 65 -14.60 24.51 7.84
C THR A 65 -14.61 24.14 9.32
N TYR A 66 -13.86 23.10 9.69
CA TYR A 66 -13.71 22.62 11.06
C TYR A 66 -12.26 22.72 11.52
N SER A 67 -12.05 23.06 12.79
CA SER A 67 -10.74 22.90 13.45
C SER A 67 -10.65 21.49 14.02
N VAL A 68 -9.71 20.70 13.51
CA VAL A 68 -9.51 19.29 13.88
C VAL A 68 -8.12 19.12 14.47
N VAL A 69 -8.05 18.44 15.62
CA VAL A 69 -6.79 18.08 16.27
C VAL A 69 -6.51 16.60 16.00
N PHE A 70 -5.46 16.34 15.23
CA PHE A 70 -4.94 14.99 14.99
C PHE A 70 -3.94 14.64 16.08
N ARG A 71 -3.95 13.38 16.52
CA ARG A 71 -3.07 12.88 17.59
C ARG A 71 -2.63 11.45 17.28
N LEU A 72 -1.34 11.17 17.48
CA LEU A 72 -0.78 9.83 17.37
C LEU A 72 -0.30 9.33 18.72
N TYR A 73 -0.55 8.05 18.99
CA TYR A 73 -0.27 7.40 20.26
C TYR A 73 0.57 6.15 20.01
N THR A 74 1.43 5.80 20.97
CA THR A 74 2.20 4.54 20.97
C THR A 74 1.47 3.43 21.71
N GLN A 75 0.49 3.78 22.54
CA GLN A 75 -0.31 2.86 23.35
C GLN A 75 -1.76 2.84 22.85
N PRO A 76 -2.42 1.66 22.86
CA PRO A 76 -3.81 1.54 22.41
C PRO A 76 -4.82 2.19 23.37
N ALA A 77 -4.49 2.38 24.65
CA ALA A 77 -5.35 3.03 25.63
C ALA A 77 -4.52 3.70 26.75
N GLY A 78 -5.03 4.80 27.31
CA GLY A 78 -4.49 5.44 28.53
C GLY A 78 -3.16 6.21 28.39
N GLY A 79 -2.57 6.29 27.19
CA GLY A 79 -1.30 7.01 26.95
C GLY A 79 -1.46 8.47 26.52
N SER A 80 -0.39 9.25 26.65
CA SER A 80 -0.29 10.60 26.09
C SER A 80 0.08 10.55 24.60
N PRO A 81 -0.41 11.50 23.76
CA PRO A 81 -0.01 11.55 22.37
C PRO A 81 1.47 11.93 22.25
N PHE A 82 2.24 11.18 21.48
CA PHE A 82 3.64 11.55 21.19
C PHE A 82 3.73 12.62 20.09
N TRP A 83 2.65 12.80 19.34
CA TRP A 83 2.54 13.78 18.27
C TRP A 83 1.11 14.32 18.22
N ASN A 84 0.96 15.61 17.91
CA ASN A 84 -0.32 16.24 17.65
C ASN A 84 -0.17 17.38 16.65
N GLU A 85 -1.24 17.65 15.89
CA GLU A 85 -1.31 18.74 14.92
C GLU A 85 -2.74 19.26 14.86
N THR A 86 -2.90 20.57 14.81
CA THR A 86 -4.22 21.20 14.62
C THR A 86 -4.30 21.72 13.19
N GLN A 87 -5.28 21.23 12.43
CA GLN A 87 -5.53 21.67 11.07
C GLN A 87 -6.97 22.16 10.89
N THR A 88 -7.12 23.09 9.96
CA THR A 88 -8.40 23.61 9.51
C THR A 88 -8.84 22.83 8.27
N VAL A 89 -9.87 21.99 8.39
CA VAL A 89 -10.32 21.08 7.32
C VAL A 89 -11.67 21.50 6.77
N ARG A 90 -11.84 21.42 5.46
CA ARG A 90 -13.14 21.62 4.80
C ARG A 90 -13.81 20.27 4.57
N THR A 91 -15.08 20.16 4.93
CA THR A 91 -15.86 18.94 4.69
C THR A 91 -16.71 19.05 3.42
N ASN A 92 -16.92 17.90 2.77
CA ASN A 92 -17.96 17.71 1.75
C ASN A 92 -18.70 16.40 2.01
N ALA A 93 -20.01 16.46 2.26
CA ALA A 93 -20.80 15.36 2.81
C ALA A 93 -20.15 14.71 4.06
N GLY A 94 -19.56 15.55 4.91
CA GLY A 94 -18.76 15.14 6.08
C GLY A 94 -17.40 14.51 5.77
N LEU A 95 -17.05 14.26 4.51
CA LEU A 95 -15.74 13.72 4.11
C LEU A 95 -14.68 14.80 4.08
N PHE A 96 -13.44 14.44 4.43
CA PHE A 96 -12.28 15.31 4.31
C PHE A 96 -11.03 14.51 3.93
N SER A 97 -10.04 15.20 3.37
CA SER A 97 -8.70 14.68 3.07
C SER A 97 -7.67 15.71 3.50
N VAL A 98 -6.61 15.27 4.18
CA VAL A 98 -5.51 16.11 4.67
C VAL A 98 -4.16 15.44 4.49
N LEU A 99 -3.10 16.23 4.53
CA LEU A 99 -1.73 15.76 4.67
C LEU A 99 -1.27 16.07 6.10
N LEU A 100 -1.03 15.04 6.90
CA LEU A 100 -0.48 15.21 8.24
C LEU A 100 1.03 15.47 8.15
N GLY A 101 1.51 16.36 9.00
CA GLY A 101 2.88 16.89 9.00
C GLY A 101 3.10 18.09 8.06
N SER A 102 2.02 18.70 7.55
CA SER A 102 2.13 19.86 6.63
C SER A 102 2.12 21.22 7.33
N VAL A 103 1.70 21.27 8.61
CA VAL A 103 1.63 22.50 9.43
C VAL A 103 2.84 22.62 10.35
#